data_AF-A0A0J7KCI5-F1
#
_entry.id   AF-A0A0J7KCI5-F1
#
_cell.length_a   1.000
_cell.length_b   1.000
_cell.length_c   1.000
_cell.angle_alpha   90.00
_cell.angle_beta   90.00
_cell.angle_gamma   90.00
#
_symmetry.space_group_name_H-M   'P 1'
#
loop_
_entity.id
_entity.type
_entity.pdbx_description
1 polymer ?
#
loop_
_entity_poly.entity_id
_entity_poly.type
_entity_poly.pdbx_seq_one_letter_code
_entity_poly.pdbx_strand_id
1 'polypeptide(L)'
;MDELGKIARVLKKLDPGAPHETLMIIDGTTGQNAVNQLRQFRQAVGVTGLVITKLDGTAKGGVVFALTREFGLPIRYVGIGEHAEDLRVFDAAAYIDGLLPAGLGSQD
;
A
#
# COMPACT_ATOMS: atom_id res chain seq x y z
N MET A 1 11.92 12.12 8.94
CA MET A 1 10.59 12.05 9.60
C MET A 1 10.11 13.42 10.07
N ASP A 2 10.97 14.22 10.70
CA ASP A 2 10.59 15.57 11.18
C ASP A 2 10.08 16.51 10.08
N GLU A 3 10.65 16.41 8.89
CA GLU A 3 10.22 17.18 7.73
C GLU A 3 8.79 16.82 7.29
N LEU A 4 8.47 15.53 7.20
CA LEU A 4 7.12 15.05 6.90
C LEU A 4 6.12 15.54 7.97
N GLY A 5 6.49 15.42 9.25
CA GLY A 5 5.68 15.95 10.35
C GLY A 5 5.52 17.47 10.31
N LYS A 6 6.53 18.21 9.84
CA LYS A 6 6.42 19.66 9.60
C LYS A 6 5.42 19.96 8.49
N ILE A 7 5.46 19.24 7.37
CA ILE A 7 4.51 19.41 6.25
C ILE A 7 3.07 19.19 6.76
N ALA A 8 2.81 18.08 7.46
CA ALA A 8 1.48 17.79 8.01
C ALA A 8 1.00 18.89 8.98
N ARG A 9 1.89 19.43 9.83
CA ARG A 9 1.56 20.56 10.72
C ARG A 9 1.26 21.85 9.96
N VAL A 10 1.96 22.13 8.86
CA VAL A 10 1.71 23.32 8.04
C VAL A 10 0.36 23.22 7.34
N LEU A 11 0.04 22.06 6.76
CA LEU A 11 -1.26 21.81 6.13
C LEU A 11 -2.41 22.01 7.13
N LYS A 12 -2.28 21.50 8.35
CA LYS A 12 -3.28 21.64 9.42
C LYS A 12 -3.55 23.08 9.87
N LYS A 13 -2.61 24.00 9.65
CA LYS A 13 -2.82 25.43 9.95
C LYS A 13 -3.76 26.09 8.93
N LEU A 14 -3.79 25.58 7.70
CA LEU A 14 -4.62 26.10 6.61
C LEU A 14 -5.98 25.40 6.58
N ASP A 15 -5.99 24.10 6.82
CA ASP A 15 -7.19 23.28 6.85
C ASP A 15 -7.06 22.22 7.97
N PRO A 16 -7.88 22.27 9.04
CA PRO A 16 -7.85 21.28 10.11
C PRO A 16 -8.09 19.82 9.65
N GLY A 17 -8.76 19.63 8.50
CA GLY A 17 -8.99 18.31 7.89
C GLY A 17 -7.81 17.76 7.09
N ALA A 18 -6.79 18.58 6.81
CA ALA A 18 -5.65 18.18 5.99
C ALA A 18 -4.54 17.45 6.78
N PRO A 19 -3.77 16.54 6.14
CA PRO A 19 -4.06 15.96 4.83
C PRO A 19 -5.27 15.00 4.91
N HIS A 20 -6.15 15.07 3.91
CA HIS A 20 -7.33 14.19 3.80
C HIS A 20 -6.92 12.72 3.59
N GLU A 21 -5.80 12.50 2.89
CA GLU A 21 -5.25 11.18 2.66
C GLU A 21 -3.71 11.25 2.65
N THR A 22 -3.08 10.29 3.32
CA THR A 22 -1.63 10.09 3.33
C THR A 22 -1.37 8.68 2.84
N LEU A 23 -0.93 8.56 1.59
CA LEU A 23 -0.65 7.27 0.96
C LEU A 23 0.82 6.91 1.09
N MET A 24 1.10 5.70 1.56
CA MET A 24 2.45 5.16 1.54
C MET A 24 2.63 4.23 0.34
N ILE A 25 3.63 4.54 -0.48
CA ILE A 25 4.00 3.73 -1.65
C ILE A 25 4.99 2.67 -1.20
N ILE A 26 4.70 1.42 -1.54
CA ILE A 26 5.48 0.24 -1.17
C ILE A 26 5.79 -0.53 -2.45
N ASP A 27 7.07 -0.80 -2.67
CA ASP A 27 7.53 -1.67 -3.75
C ASP A 27 7.23 -3.12 -3.36
N GLY A 28 6.44 -3.84 -4.17
CA GLY A 28 6.02 -5.22 -3.91
C GLY A 28 7.16 -6.23 -3.80
N THR A 29 8.37 -5.87 -4.26
CA THR A 29 9.59 -6.68 -4.07
C THR A 29 10.22 -6.52 -2.68
N THR A 30 9.81 -5.51 -1.92
CA THR A 30 10.34 -5.23 -0.58
C THR A 30 9.75 -6.20 0.46
N GLY A 31 10.62 -6.77 1.30
CA GLY A 31 10.22 -7.69 2.36
C GLY A 31 9.86 -6.97 3.68
N GLN A 32 10.31 -7.53 4.80
CA GLN A 32 10.05 -7.03 6.16
C GLN A 32 10.47 -5.57 6.41
N ASN A 33 11.33 -4.99 5.58
CA ASN A 33 11.73 -3.59 5.69
C ASN A 33 10.53 -2.62 5.55
N ALA A 34 9.52 -3.00 4.74
CA ALA A 34 8.32 -2.18 4.54
C ALA A 34 7.51 -1.99 5.84
N VAL A 35 7.50 -2.99 6.72
CA VAL A 35 6.77 -2.97 8.00
C VAL A 35 7.35 -1.89 8.93
N ASN A 36 8.67 -1.89 9.09
CA ASN A 36 9.35 -0.92 9.95
C ASN A 36 9.23 0.51 9.39
N GLN A 37 9.33 0.66 8.08
CA GLN A 37 9.13 1.95 7.41
C GLN A 37 7.70 2.46 7.62
N LEU A 38 6.69 1.61 7.41
CA LEU A 38 5.29 1.98 7.61
C LEU A 38 5.00 2.41 9.05
N ARG A 39 5.57 1.72 10.03
CA ARG A 39 5.45 2.14 11.44
C ARG A 39 5.96 3.55 11.66
N GLN A 40 7.15 3.87 11.15
CA GLN A 40 7.74 5.20 11.28
C GLN A 40 6.90 6.27 10.56
N PHE A 41 6.47 5.99 9.32
CA PHE A 41 5.65 6.92 8.52
C PHE A 41 4.30 7.19 9.17
N ARG A 42 3.65 6.13 9.65
CA ARG A 42 2.37 6.27 10.35
C ARG A 42 2.51 7.13 11.60
N GLN A 43 3.58 6.97 12.37
CA GLN A 43 3.82 7.80 13.55
C GLN A 43 4.06 9.28 13.20
N ALA A 44 4.77 9.56 12.11
CA ALA A 44 5.12 10.94 11.76
C ALA A 44 3.99 11.73 11.07
N VAL A 45 3.22 11.09 10.18
CA VAL A 45 2.25 11.78 9.32
C VAL A 45 0.86 11.14 9.23
N GLY A 46 0.63 10.02 9.91
CA GLY A 46 -0.68 9.36 9.91
C GLY A 46 -1.05 8.79 8.53
N VAL A 47 -0.36 7.73 8.12
CA VAL A 47 -0.69 6.99 6.88
C VAL A 47 -2.12 6.46 6.98
N THR A 48 -2.91 6.70 5.93
CA THR A 48 -4.32 6.32 5.83
C THR A 48 -4.57 5.23 4.79
N GLY A 49 -3.63 4.98 3.88
CA GLY A 49 -3.74 3.95 2.87
C GLY A 49 -2.40 3.58 2.24
N LEU A 50 -2.40 2.47 1.52
CA LEU A 50 -1.21 1.91 0.86
C LEU A 50 -1.36 1.93 -0.66
N VAL A 51 -0.23 2.11 -1.35
CA VAL A 51 -0.08 1.89 -2.79
C VAL A 51 1.00 0.86 -2.98
N ILE A 52 0.70 -0.23 -3.71
CA ILE A 52 1.68 -1.28 -3.97
C ILE A 52 2.14 -1.20 -5.42
N THR A 53 3.43 -1.08 -5.69
CA THR A 53 3.97 -1.04 -7.06
C THR A 53 4.73 -2.30 -7.40
N LYS A 54 5.05 -2.49 -8.69
CA LYS A 54 5.83 -3.61 -9.22
C LYS A 54 5.21 -5.00 -8.96
N LEU A 55 3.89 -5.09 -9.02
CA LEU A 55 3.19 -6.37 -8.84
C LEU A 55 3.27 -7.30 -10.05
N ASP A 56 3.65 -6.77 -11.20
CA ASP A 56 3.98 -7.51 -12.42
C ASP A 56 5.28 -8.32 -12.31
N GLY A 57 6.20 -7.87 -11.45
CA GLY A 57 7.51 -8.48 -11.24
C GLY A 57 7.57 -9.43 -10.04
N THR A 58 7.35 -10.73 -10.26
CA THR A 58 7.61 -11.86 -9.35
C THR A 58 6.72 -11.98 -8.10
N ALA A 59 6.36 -13.23 -7.79
CA ALA A 59 5.40 -13.65 -6.77
C ALA A 59 5.83 -13.36 -5.32
N LYS A 60 5.71 -12.10 -4.89
CA LYS A 60 5.96 -11.65 -3.50
C LYS A 60 4.88 -10.76 -2.92
N GLY A 61 3.63 -11.01 -3.32
CA GLY A 61 2.44 -10.41 -2.70
C GLY A 61 2.27 -10.64 -1.20
N GLY A 62 3.05 -11.54 -0.59
CA GLY A 62 2.98 -11.88 0.84
C GLY A 62 3.21 -10.72 1.81
N VAL A 63 4.07 -9.76 1.45
CA VAL A 63 4.34 -8.58 2.31
C VAL A 63 3.10 -7.70 2.47
N VAL A 64 2.29 -7.61 1.41
CA VAL A 64 1.07 -6.80 1.37
C VAL A 64 0.05 -7.32 2.38
N PHE A 65 -0.12 -8.65 2.46
CA PHE A 65 -0.97 -9.29 3.46
C PHE A 65 -0.46 -9.06 4.90
N ALA A 66 0.86 -9.10 5.11
CA ALA A 66 1.43 -8.83 6.43
C ALA A 66 1.16 -7.38 6.88
N LEU A 67 1.36 -6.41 6.00
CA LEU A 67 1.15 -4.98 6.28
C LEU A 67 -0.33 -4.66 6.53
N THR A 68 -1.23 -5.15 5.68
CA THR A 68 -2.67 -4.94 5.84
C THR A 68 -3.18 -5.59 7.13
N ARG A 69 -2.74 -6.81 7.45
CA ARG A 69 -3.10 -7.50 8.70
C ARG A 69 -2.58 -6.78 9.94
N GLU A 70 -1.37 -6.27 9.92
CA GLU A 70 -0.75 -5.63 11.08
C GLU A 70 -1.28 -4.22 11.35
N PHE A 71 -1.48 -3.41 10.30
CA PHE A 71 -1.79 -2.00 10.44
C PHE A 71 -3.25 -1.64 10.14
N GLY A 72 -4.04 -2.58 9.60
CA GLY A 72 -5.44 -2.38 9.23
C GLY A 72 -5.65 -1.30 8.17
N LEU A 73 -4.63 -1.04 7.34
CA LEU A 73 -4.70 0.00 6.32
C LEU A 73 -5.24 -0.56 5.00
N PRO A 74 -6.16 0.15 4.32
CA PRO A 74 -6.62 -0.25 3.01
C PRO A 74 -5.51 -0.08 1.97
N ILE A 75 -5.44 -1.01 1.02
CA ILE A 75 -4.71 -0.80 -0.23
C ILE A 75 -5.63 -0.01 -1.14
N ARG A 76 -5.17 1.15 -1.61
CA ARG A 76 -5.92 2.03 -2.50
C ARG A 76 -5.64 1.73 -3.96
N TYR A 77 -4.36 1.56 -4.28
CA TYR A 77 -3.89 1.41 -5.65
C TYR A 77 -2.82 0.34 -5.78
N VAL A 78 -2.72 -0.21 -6.99
CA VAL A 78 -1.72 -1.18 -7.41
C VAL A 78 -1.10 -0.77 -8.74
N GLY A 79 0.23 -0.81 -8.83
CA GLY A 79 0.99 -0.64 -10.06
C GLY A 79 1.35 -2.01 -10.63
N ILE A 80 0.87 -2.30 -11.83
CA ILE A 80 1.01 -3.60 -12.52
C ILE A 80 1.82 -3.50 -13.83
N GLY A 81 2.66 -2.48 -13.94
CA GLY A 81 3.45 -2.20 -15.13
C GLY A 81 4.21 -0.89 -15.02
N GLU A 82 4.81 -0.49 -16.13
CA GLU A 82 5.74 0.65 -16.24
C GLU A 82 5.03 1.94 -16.69
N HIS A 83 3.82 1.85 -17.24
CA HIS A 83 3.10 2.99 -17.80
C HIS A 83 2.17 3.66 -16.77
N ALA A 84 1.75 4.89 -17.03
CA ALA A 84 0.92 5.65 -16.08
C ALA A 84 -0.47 5.01 -15.89
N GLU A 85 -1.00 4.42 -16.95
CA GLU A 85 -2.24 3.65 -17.01
C GLU A 85 -2.19 2.32 -16.23
N ASP A 86 -0.99 1.88 -15.82
CA ASP A 86 -0.80 0.65 -15.06
C ASP A 86 -1.02 0.86 -13.55
N LEU A 87 -1.26 2.09 -13.09
CA LEU A 87 -1.72 2.38 -11.73
C LEU A 87 -3.25 2.25 -11.66
N ARG A 88 -3.72 1.17 -11.04
CA ARG A 88 -5.15 0.84 -10.94
C ARG A 88 -5.64 0.90 -9.50
N VAL A 89 -6.94 1.11 -9.33
CA VAL A 89 -7.60 0.92 -8.03
C VAL A 89 -7.45 -0.55 -7.62
N PHE A 90 -7.15 -0.78 -6.34
CA PHE A 90 -7.00 -2.13 -5.84
C PHE A 90 -8.36 -2.85 -5.78
N ASP A 91 -8.41 -4.00 -6.44
CA ASP A 91 -9.51 -4.96 -6.36
C ASP A 91 -8.97 -6.25 -5.71
N ALA A 92 -9.48 -6.56 -4.52
CA ALA A 92 -9.05 -7.73 -3.77
C ALA A 92 -9.41 -9.05 -4.47
N ALA A 93 -10.56 -9.13 -5.14
CA ALA A 93 -10.97 -10.34 -5.84
C ALA A 93 -10.07 -10.58 -7.05
N ALA A 94 -9.91 -9.57 -7.91
CA ALA A 94 -9.04 -9.65 -9.07
C ALA A 94 -7.57 -9.94 -8.68
N TYR A 95 -7.11 -9.39 -7.55
CA TYR A 95 -5.77 -9.67 -7.04
C TYR A 95 -5.59 -11.12 -6.58
N ILE A 96 -6.58 -11.70 -5.88
CA ILE A 96 -6.54 -13.10 -5.46
C ILE A 96 -6.62 -14.03 -6.68
N ASP A 97 -7.49 -13.73 -7.64
CA ASP A 97 -7.63 -14.50 -8.88
C ASP A 97 -6.33 -14.50 -9.70
N GLY A 98 -5.59 -13.38 -9.72
CA GLY A 98 -4.28 -13.30 -10.35
C GLY A 98 -3.15 -13.96 -9.57
N LEU A 99 -3.28 -14.09 -8.25
CA LEU A 99 -2.28 -14.70 -7.37
C LEU A 99 -2.39 -16.23 -7.30
N LEU A 100 -3.62 -16.75 -7.34
CA LEU A 100 -3.90 -18.17 -7.21
C LEU A 100 -3.97 -18.83 -8.60
N PRO A 101 -3.33 -19.99 -8.80
CA PRO A 101 -3.52 -20.75 -10.03
C PRO A 101 -4.99 -21.14 -10.20
N ALA A 102 -5.47 -21.08 -11.44
CA ALA A 102 -6.79 -21.58 -11.81
C ALA A 102 -6.85 -23.10 -11.54
N GLY A 103 -7.43 -23.49 -10.41
CA GLY A 103 -7.50 -24.90 -9.99
C GLY A 103 -7.53 -25.16 -8.48
N LEU A 104 -7.37 -24.14 -7.63
CA LEU A 104 -7.45 -24.32 -6.17
C LEU A 104 -8.89 -24.53 -5.62
N GLY A 105 -9.88 -24.72 -6.50
CA GLY A 105 -11.30 -24.89 -6.14
C GLY A 105 -11.99 -26.11 -6.74
N SER A 106 -11.26 -27.05 -7.36
CA SER A 106 -11.81 -28.34 -7.78
C SER A 106 -11.16 -29.46 -6.98
N GLN A 107 -11.60 -29.61 -5.74
CA GLN A 107 -11.70 -30.90 -5.08
C GLN A 107 -13.12 -30.99 -4.52
N ASP A 108 -13.73 -32.15 -4.74
CA ASP A 108 -15.13 -32.49 -4.46
C ASP A 108 -15.64 -32.07 -3.06
#